data_AF-A0A3C1M041-F1
#
_entry.id   AF-A0A3C1M041-F1
#
_cell.length_a   1.000
_cell.length_b   1.000
_cell.length_c   1.000
_cell.angle_alpha   90.00
_cell.angle_beta   90.00
_cell.angle_gamma   90.00
#
_symmetry.space_group_name_H-M   'P 1'
#
loop_
_entity.id
_entity.type
_entity.pdbx_description
1 polymer ?
#
loop_
_entity_poly.entity_id
_entity_poly.type
_entity_poly.pdbx_seq_one_letter_code
_entity_poly.pdbx_strand_id
1 'polypeptide(L)'
;MSDRFPGSPTHRVLSLFSRGEAFDSAGFITFFTDTPTYQFGNFEVCLNKEAIKASADNFFNNINAVYHEIKMMWEHGDNVFVEMDVQYWRKDNSYISLPCFDIFRMEPGTDLFSELRIFMDVNPVFEPSRVAAANASVLTYTEGKTLVPPGTMKRFFAEDPEGKRRVAEGFVPKWVASGPQWALGQY
;
A
#
# COMPACT_ATOMS: atom_id res chain seq x y z
N MET A 1 18.73 22.07 -7.82
CA MET A 1 18.09 20.83 -8.27
C MET A 1 16.63 21.20 -8.48
N SER A 2 16.15 21.16 -9.72
CA SER A 2 14.79 21.59 -10.04
C SER A 2 13.83 20.53 -9.53
N ASP A 3 13.01 20.87 -8.55
CA ASP A 3 11.85 20.06 -8.15
C ASP A 3 11.01 19.82 -9.41
N ARG A 4 10.90 18.57 -9.83
CA ARG A 4 10.13 18.17 -11.01
C ARG A 4 8.69 17.94 -10.58
N PHE A 5 7.74 18.66 -11.15
CA PHE A 5 6.35 18.18 -11.29
C PHE A 5 5.85 18.48 -12.70
N PRO A 6 5.28 17.47 -13.36
CA PRO A 6 3.87 17.18 -13.11
C PRO A 6 3.60 15.75 -12.60
N GLY A 7 2.79 15.66 -11.52
CA GLY A 7 2.23 14.44 -10.91
C GLY A 7 3.12 13.80 -9.84
N SER A 8 3.03 14.24 -8.59
CA SER A 8 4.07 13.95 -7.58
C SER A 8 4.38 12.46 -7.40
N PRO A 9 5.66 12.06 -7.26
CA PRO A 9 6.03 10.67 -6.95
C PRO A 9 5.25 10.11 -5.76
N THR A 10 5.04 10.92 -4.73
CA THR A 10 4.14 10.62 -3.60
C THR A 10 2.69 10.35 -4.02
N HIS A 11 2.09 11.16 -4.90
CA HIS A 11 0.74 10.91 -5.43
C HIS A 11 0.70 9.61 -6.22
N ARG A 12 1.74 9.33 -7.02
CA ARG A 12 1.88 8.08 -7.76
C ARG A 12 1.87 6.85 -6.84
N VAL A 13 2.52 6.93 -5.68
CA VAL A 13 2.49 5.89 -4.65
C VAL A 13 1.07 5.71 -4.10
N LEU A 14 0.34 6.78 -3.79
CA LEU A 14 -1.07 6.69 -3.36
C LEU A 14 -1.94 6.03 -4.43
N SER A 15 -1.75 6.41 -5.69
CA SER A 15 -2.46 5.82 -6.82
C SER A 15 -2.15 4.32 -6.97
N LEU A 16 -0.91 3.88 -6.76
CA LEU A 16 -0.55 2.46 -6.74
C LEU A 16 -1.19 1.73 -5.56
N PHE A 17 -1.10 2.26 -4.34
CA PHE A 17 -1.76 1.67 -3.16
C PHE A 17 -3.26 1.53 -3.38
N SER A 18 -3.91 2.51 -4.03
CA SER A 18 -5.34 2.41 -4.35
C SER A 18 -5.69 1.22 -5.25
N ARG A 19 -4.76 0.74 -6.11
CA ARG A 19 -4.94 -0.49 -6.89
C ARG A 19 -4.90 -1.70 -5.98
N GLY A 20 -3.94 -1.73 -5.06
CA GLY A 20 -3.81 -2.77 -4.04
C GLY A 20 -5.05 -2.87 -3.16
N GLU A 21 -5.56 -1.76 -2.64
CA GLU A 21 -6.71 -1.75 -1.74
C GLU A 21 -8.03 -2.13 -2.45
N ALA A 22 -8.11 -1.96 -3.77
CA ALA A 22 -9.24 -2.38 -4.60
C ALA A 22 -9.12 -3.80 -5.19
N PHE A 23 -8.00 -4.50 -4.95
CA PHE A 23 -7.62 -5.78 -5.59
C PHE A 23 -7.56 -5.70 -7.13
N ASP A 24 -7.07 -4.58 -7.66
CA ASP A 24 -6.90 -4.34 -9.10
C ASP A 24 -5.45 -4.64 -9.54
N SER A 25 -5.10 -5.92 -9.65
CA SER A 25 -3.74 -6.33 -10.06
C SER A 25 -3.40 -5.91 -11.50
N ALA A 26 -4.39 -5.86 -12.38
CA ALA A 26 -4.23 -5.41 -13.76
C ALA A 26 -3.87 -3.90 -13.83
N GLY A 27 -4.55 -3.07 -13.05
CA GLY A 27 -4.20 -1.66 -12.88
C GLY A 27 -2.92 -1.45 -12.08
N PHE A 28 -2.58 -2.34 -11.14
CA PHE A 28 -1.36 -2.25 -10.33
C PHE A 28 -0.10 -2.29 -11.19
N ILE A 29 -0.05 -3.20 -12.17
CA ILE A 29 1.15 -3.38 -13.02
C ILE A 29 1.37 -2.24 -14.03
N THR A 30 0.39 -1.37 -14.26
CA THR A 30 0.54 -0.23 -15.19
C THR A 30 1.45 0.86 -14.64
N PHE A 31 1.77 0.81 -13.34
CA PHE A 31 2.66 1.77 -12.68
C PHE A 31 4.13 1.45 -12.91
N PHE A 32 4.47 0.27 -13.43
CA PHE A 32 5.83 -0.21 -13.56
C PHE A 32 6.37 -0.06 -14.98
N THR A 33 7.69 0.06 -15.11
CA THR A 33 8.40 -0.07 -16.39
C THR A 33 8.24 -1.48 -16.97
N ASP A 34 8.64 -1.69 -18.22
CA ASP A 34 8.55 -3.01 -18.88
C ASP A 34 9.53 -4.03 -18.31
N THR A 35 10.62 -3.56 -17.68
CA THR A 35 11.62 -4.39 -16.98
C THR A 35 11.76 -3.94 -15.52
N PRO A 36 10.71 -4.09 -14.70
CA PRO A 36 10.70 -3.61 -13.33
C PRO A 36 11.37 -4.60 -12.39
N THR A 37 11.71 -4.12 -11.20
CA THR A 37 12.10 -4.97 -10.07
C THR A 37 11.10 -4.81 -8.94
N TYR A 38 10.48 -5.89 -8.51
CA TYR A 38 9.55 -5.89 -7.38
C TYR A 38 9.93 -6.99 -6.40
N GLN A 39 9.99 -6.66 -5.11
CA GLN A 39 10.21 -7.65 -4.08
C GLN A 39 9.38 -7.36 -2.84
N PHE A 40 8.65 -8.38 -2.42
CA PHE A 40 7.88 -8.37 -1.19
C PHE A 40 8.63 -9.17 -0.11
N GLY A 41 9.16 -8.49 0.90
CA GLY A 41 9.89 -9.10 2.00
C GLY A 41 10.98 -10.06 1.52
N ASN A 42 10.93 -11.30 1.99
CA ASN A 42 11.89 -12.36 1.62
C ASN A 42 11.41 -13.24 0.45
N PHE A 43 10.33 -12.88 -0.24
CA PHE A 43 9.88 -13.63 -1.41
C PHE A 43 10.80 -13.42 -2.62
N GLU A 44 10.63 -14.27 -3.64
CA GLU A 44 11.38 -14.19 -4.89
C GLU A 44 11.17 -12.82 -5.56
N VAL A 45 12.24 -12.32 -6.19
CA VAL A 45 12.21 -11.06 -6.91
C VAL A 45 11.44 -11.24 -8.22
N CYS A 46 10.42 -10.42 -8.42
CA CYS A 46 9.69 -10.34 -9.68
C CYS A 46 10.43 -9.38 -10.63
N LEU A 47 10.76 -9.85 -11.84
CA LEU A 47 11.58 -9.13 -12.83
C LEU A 47 10.80 -8.73 -14.10
N ASN A 48 9.48 -8.91 -14.10
CA ASN A 48 8.57 -8.52 -15.18
C ASN A 48 7.16 -8.24 -14.61
N LYS A 49 6.32 -7.57 -15.40
CA LYS A 49 4.95 -7.19 -15.00
C LYS A 49 4.08 -8.41 -14.70
N GLU A 50 4.25 -9.50 -15.44
CA GLU A 50 3.46 -10.72 -15.27
C GLU A 50 3.71 -11.37 -13.91
N ALA A 51 4.98 -11.43 -13.47
CA ALA A 51 5.38 -11.94 -12.16
C ALA A 51 4.84 -11.05 -11.03
N ILE A 52 4.89 -9.73 -11.19
CA ILE A 52 4.29 -8.77 -10.23
C ILE A 52 2.78 -9.03 -10.12
N LYS A 53 2.10 -9.16 -11.26
CA LYS A 53 0.65 -9.42 -11.28
C LYS A 53 0.32 -10.72 -10.55
N ALA A 54 1.04 -11.80 -10.86
CA ALA A 54 0.84 -13.10 -10.22
C ALA A 54 1.10 -13.05 -8.71
N SER A 55 2.14 -12.32 -8.28
CA SER A 55 2.43 -12.08 -6.86
C SER A 55 1.28 -11.33 -6.17
N ALA A 56 0.78 -10.25 -6.78
CA ALA A 56 -0.34 -9.47 -6.27
C ALA A 56 -1.65 -10.28 -6.22
N ASP A 57 -1.99 -11.01 -7.28
CA ASP A 57 -3.16 -11.88 -7.33
C ASP A 57 -3.11 -12.97 -6.25
N ASN A 58 -1.95 -13.61 -6.09
CA ASN A 58 -1.74 -14.59 -5.03
C ASN A 58 -1.95 -13.96 -3.65
N PHE A 59 -1.43 -12.76 -3.42
CA PHE A 59 -1.62 -12.07 -2.16
C PHE A 59 -3.10 -11.74 -1.91
N PHE A 60 -3.79 -11.14 -2.89
CA PHE A 60 -5.22 -10.80 -2.78
C PHE A 60 -6.11 -12.00 -2.50
N ASN A 61 -5.78 -13.19 -3.03
CA ASN A 61 -6.52 -14.42 -2.76
C ASN A 61 -6.44 -14.88 -1.30
N ASN A 62 -5.44 -14.42 -0.53
CA ASN A 62 -5.22 -14.82 0.86
C ASN A 62 -5.82 -13.85 1.89
N ILE A 63 -6.34 -12.71 1.46
CA ILE A 63 -6.92 -11.68 2.34
C ILE A 63 -8.31 -11.25 1.84
N ASN A 64 -9.10 -10.67 2.74
CA ASN A 64 -10.39 -10.03 2.42
C ASN A 64 -10.21 -8.54 2.10
N ALA A 65 -9.25 -7.88 2.74
CA ALA A 65 -8.90 -6.49 2.44
C ALA A 65 -7.49 -6.14 2.93
N VAL A 66 -6.94 -5.07 2.37
CA VAL A 66 -5.69 -4.42 2.80
C VAL A 66 -5.92 -2.91 2.88
N TYR A 67 -5.35 -2.24 3.88
CA TYR A 67 -5.34 -0.78 4.02
C TYR A 67 -3.96 -0.29 4.44
N HIS A 68 -3.45 0.76 3.77
CA HIS A 68 -2.15 1.36 4.08
C HIS A 68 -2.35 2.59 4.97
N GLU A 69 -2.05 2.46 6.26
CA GLU A 69 -2.04 3.56 7.21
C GLU A 69 -0.66 4.22 7.20
N ILE A 70 -0.50 5.20 6.31
CA ILE A 70 0.77 5.89 6.07
C ILE A 70 1.06 6.83 7.24
N LYS A 71 2.12 6.53 8.00
CA LYS A 71 2.66 7.43 9.02
C LYS A 71 3.36 8.61 8.38
N MET A 72 4.23 8.32 7.42
CA MET A 72 4.98 9.35 6.69
C MET A 72 5.53 8.84 5.37
N MET A 73 5.78 9.79 4.46
CA MET A 73 6.28 9.54 3.13
C MET A 73 7.27 10.66 2.75
N TRP A 74 8.40 10.29 2.16
CA TRP A 74 9.47 11.23 1.79
C TRP A 74 9.93 11.01 0.36
N GLU A 75 10.25 12.09 -0.33
CA GLU A 75 10.90 12.06 -1.64
C GLU A 75 12.39 12.40 -1.49
N HIS A 76 13.26 11.66 -2.16
CA HIS A 76 14.69 11.97 -2.25
C HIS A 76 15.24 11.57 -3.62
N GLY A 77 15.47 12.57 -4.47
CA GLY A 77 15.79 12.36 -5.88
C GLY A 77 14.65 11.60 -6.57
N ASP A 78 14.98 10.54 -7.29
CA ASP A 78 14.01 9.67 -7.96
C ASP A 78 13.44 8.57 -7.03
N ASN A 79 13.54 8.70 -5.71
CA ASN A 79 13.07 7.69 -4.75
C ASN A 79 11.94 8.23 -3.88
N VAL A 80 10.99 7.36 -3.53
CA VAL A 80 9.97 7.61 -2.51
C VAL A 80 10.09 6.56 -1.42
N PHE A 81 10.14 7.02 -0.18
CA PHE A 81 10.21 6.18 1.01
C PHE A 81 8.88 6.29 1.76
N VAL A 82 8.33 5.17 2.20
CA VAL A 82 7.05 5.14 2.93
C VAL A 82 7.23 4.35 4.22
N GLU A 83 6.97 4.97 5.36
CA GLU A 83 6.83 4.29 6.64
C GLU A 83 5.34 4.22 7.00
N MET A 84 4.83 3.01 7.25
CA MET A 84 3.40 2.79 7.44
C MET A 84 3.12 1.56 8.30
N ASP A 85 1.90 1.49 8.81
CA ASP A 85 1.31 0.20 9.20
C ASP A 85 0.40 -0.28 8.07
N VAL A 86 0.51 -1.54 7.69
CA VAL A 86 -0.42 -2.17 6.76
C VAL A 86 -1.40 -3.02 7.54
N GLN A 87 -2.68 -2.76 7.32
CA GLN A 87 -3.79 -3.41 8.00
C GLN A 87 -4.42 -4.44 7.08
N TYR A 88 -4.63 -5.64 7.59
CA TYR A 88 -5.19 -6.76 6.84
C TYR A 88 -6.42 -7.33 7.53
N TRP A 89 -7.44 -7.60 6.71
CA TRP A 89 -8.57 -8.44 7.08
C TRP A 89 -8.34 -9.81 6.46
N ARG A 90 -8.17 -10.83 7.29
CA ARG A 90 -7.86 -12.18 6.85
C ARG A 90 -9.13 -12.92 6.42
N LYS A 91 -8.95 -14.07 5.74
CA LYS A 91 -10.04 -14.94 5.29
C LYS A 91 -10.85 -15.56 6.42
N ASP A 92 -10.26 -15.70 7.60
CA ASP A 92 -10.93 -16.15 8.82
C ASP A 92 -11.68 -15.02 9.56
N ASN A 93 -11.80 -13.83 8.94
CA ASN A 93 -12.38 -12.60 9.48
C ASN A 93 -11.61 -12.00 10.67
N SER A 94 -10.43 -12.51 11.00
CA SER A 94 -9.54 -11.85 11.96
C SER A 94 -8.86 -10.63 11.32
N TYR A 95 -8.38 -9.74 12.19
CA TYR A 95 -7.68 -8.52 11.80
C TYR A 95 -6.23 -8.57 12.29
N ILE A 96 -5.33 -7.95 11.53
CA ILE A 96 -3.96 -7.66 11.99
C ILE A 96 -3.43 -6.38 11.36
N SER A 97 -2.56 -5.68 12.09
CA SER A 97 -1.79 -4.55 11.61
C SER A 97 -0.30 -4.87 11.78
N LEU A 98 0.50 -4.59 10.76
CA LEU A 98 1.93 -4.90 10.73
C LEU A 98 2.72 -3.68 10.24
N PRO A 99 3.88 -3.36 10.86
CA PRO A 99 4.73 -2.29 10.39
C PRO A 99 5.37 -2.67 9.05
N CYS A 100 5.46 -1.69 8.16
CA CYS A 100 6.01 -1.84 6.82
C CYS A 100 6.83 -0.62 6.43
N PHE A 101 7.87 -0.85 5.64
CA PHE A 101 8.64 0.20 5.01
C PHE A 101 8.81 -0.10 3.53
N ASP A 102 8.37 0.81 2.67
CA ASP A 102 8.49 0.67 1.22
C ASP A 102 9.53 1.64 0.67
N ILE A 103 10.25 1.17 -0.36
CA ILE A 103 11.14 1.99 -1.17
C ILE A 103 10.69 1.86 -2.63
N PHE A 104 10.21 2.95 -3.18
CA PHE A 104 9.91 3.10 -4.61
C PHE A 104 11.07 3.82 -5.29
N ARG A 105 11.46 3.33 -6.46
CA ARG A 105 12.37 4.05 -7.38
C ARG A 105 11.65 4.35 -8.67
N MET A 106 11.67 5.61 -9.05
CA MET A 106 11.14 6.09 -10.32
C MET A 106 12.14 5.80 -11.44
N GLU A 107 11.64 5.53 -12.63
CA GLU A 107 12.44 5.52 -13.84
C GLU A 107 12.73 6.96 -14.28
N PRO A 108 14.02 7.37 -14.42
CA PRO A 108 14.38 8.76 -14.67
C PRO A 108 13.67 9.38 -15.87
N GLY A 109 12.97 10.49 -15.63
CA GLY A 109 12.27 11.22 -16.70
C GLY A 109 10.90 10.66 -17.07
N THR A 110 10.38 9.69 -16.30
CA THR A 110 9.04 9.13 -16.46
C THR A 110 8.24 9.22 -15.16
N ASP A 111 6.98 8.79 -15.19
CA ASP A 111 6.11 8.61 -14.02
C ASP A 111 5.98 7.14 -13.60
N LEU A 112 6.84 6.26 -14.13
CA LEU A 112 6.82 4.82 -13.86
C LEU A 112 7.80 4.45 -12.75
N PHE A 113 7.46 3.42 -11.99
CA PHE A 113 8.38 2.77 -11.06
C PHE A 113 9.28 1.78 -11.80
N SER A 114 10.58 1.95 -11.69
CA SER A 114 11.57 0.95 -12.08
C SER A 114 11.73 -0.11 -10.98
N GLU A 115 11.49 0.26 -9.72
CA GLU A 115 11.63 -0.65 -8.59
C GLU A 115 10.64 -0.37 -7.44
N LEU A 116 10.18 -1.45 -6.80
CA LEU A 116 9.51 -1.43 -5.50
C LEU A 116 10.09 -2.52 -4.58
N ARG A 117 10.60 -2.12 -3.42
CA ARG A 117 11.00 -3.02 -2.32
C ARG A 117 10.10 -2.78 -1.12
N ILE A 118 9.48 -3.85 -0.63
CA ILE A 118 8.58 -3.83 0.53
C ILE A 118 9.27 -4.59 1.66
N PHE A 119 9.50 -3.93 2.79
CA PHE A 119 10.13 -4.50 3.97
C PHE A 119 9.10 -4.67 5.09
N MET A 120 8.70 -5.90 5.35
CA MET A 120 7.83 -6.27 6.46
C MET A 120 7.96 -7.76 6.81
N ASP A 121 7.60 -8.13 8.04
CA ASP A 121 7.33 -9.53 8.40
C ASP A 121 5.85 -9.83 8.17
N VAL A 122 5.52 -10.42 7.02
CA VAL A 122 4.14 -10.73 6.61
C VAL A 122 3.65 -12.09 7.09
N ASN A 123 4.51 -12.92 7.67
CA ASN A 123 4.14 -14.28 8.08
C ASN A 123 2.89 -14.32 8.99
N PRO A 124 2.68 -13.37 9.92
CA PRO A 124 1.45 -13.32 10.71
C PRO A 124 0.16 -13.21 9.90
N VAL A 125 0.19 -12.74 8.64
CA VAL A 125 -1.00 -12.72 7.76
C VAL A 125 -1.43 -14.14 7.39
N PHE A 126 -0.47 -15.04 7.11
CA PHE A 126 -0.73 -16.41 6.63
C PHE A 126 -0.72 -17.46 7.74
N GLU A 127 -0.11 -17.15 8.89
CA GLU A 127 0.01 -18.04 10.04
C GLU A 127 -0.66 -17.42 11.27
N PRO A 128 -1.97 -17.67 11.52
CA PRO A 128 -2.70 -17.07 12.65
C PRO A 128 -2.11 -17.38 14.03
N SER A 129 -1.30 -18.45 14.14
CA SER A 129 -0.55 -18.79 15.36
C SER A 129 0.58 -17.80 15.67
N ARG A 130 1.06 -17.02 14.68
CA ARG A 130 2.02 -15.94 14.88
C ARG A 130 1.29 -14.66 15.24
N VAL A 131 1.45 -14.23 16.47
CA VAL A 131 0.85 -13.01 17.00
C VAL A 131 1.89 -11.90 16.98
N ALA A 132 1.62 -10.82 16.26
CA ALA A 132 2.40 -9.59 16.39
C ALA A 132 2.16 -8.98 17.78
N ALA A 133 3.19 -8.39 18.38
CA ALA A 133 3.02 -7.70 19.66
C ALA A 133 1.99 -6.56 19.51
N ALA A 134 1.18 -6.32 20.54
CA ALA A 134 0.11 -5.31 20.49
C ALA A 134 0.61 -3.88 20.20
N ASN A 135 1.89 -3.62 20.44
CA ASN A 135 2.57 -2.35 20.20
C ASN A 135 3.51 -2.37 18.98
N ALA A 136 3.53 -3.45 18.19
CA ALA A 136 4.30 -3.55 16.95
C ALA A 136 3.65 -2.70 15.86
N SER A 137 3.89 -1.39 15.91
CA SER A 137 3.30 -0.38 15.05
C SER A 137 4.29 0.76 14.89
N VAL A 138 4.39 1.32 13.68
CA VAL A 138 5.21 2.53 13.44
C VAL A 138 4.63 3.76 14.14
N LEU A 139 3.35 3.70 14.52
CA LEU A 139 2.64 4.77 15.23
C LEU A 139 2.84 4.71 16.75
N THR A 140 3.40 3.63 17.30
CA THR A 140 3.78 3.56 18.72
C THR A 140 4.89 4.58 18.99
N TYR A 141 4.62 5.59 19.83
CA TYR A 141 5.56 6.69 20.06
C TYR A 141 6.12 6.71 21.49
N THR A 142 5.26 6.60 22.50
CA THR A 142 5.67 6.45 23.91
C THR A 142 4.84 5.38 24.59
N GLU A 143 5.23 4.96 25.79
CA GLU A 143 4.44 4.02 26.60
C GLU A 143 2.97 4.48 26.70
N GLY A 144 2.06 3.61 26.25
CA GLY A 144 0.62 3.87 26.23
C GLY A 144 0.14 4.95 25.26
N LYS A 145 0.98 5.48 24.36
CA LYS A 145 0.59 6.51 23.38
C LYS A 145 0.96 6.13 21.96
N THR A 146 -0.06 6.17 21.10
CA THR A 146 0.06 6.07 19.64
C THR A 146 -0.16 7.43 18.99
N LEU A 147 0.55 7.67 17.90
CA LEU A 147 0.26 8.78 16.99
C LEU A 147 -1.16 8.61 16.44
N VAL A 148 -1.86 9.74 16.24
CA VAL A 148 -3.16 9.73 15.58
C VAL A 148 -2.94 9.23 14.13
N PRO A 149 -3.62 8.15 13.71
CA PRO A 149 -3.46 7.63 12.36
C PRO A 149 -3.79 8.71 11.32
N PRO A 150 -2.88 9.02 10.38
CA PRO A 150 -3.10 10.11 9.44
C PRO A 150 -4.30 9.89 8.54
N GLY A 151 -4.70 8.66 8.23
CA GLY A 151 -5.87 8.38 7.39
C GLY A 151 -5.68 8.77 5.92
N THR A 152 -4.42 8.85 5.45
CA THR A 152 -4.05 9.40 4.13
C THR A 152 -4.79 8.72 2.99
N MET A 153 -4.86 7.40 2.96
CA MET A 153 -5.59 6.68 1.91
C MET A 153 -7.10 6.88 1.99
N LYS A 154 -7.68 7.10 3.17
CA LYS A 154 -9.12 7.38 3.31
C LYS A 154 -9.47 8.74 2.72
N ARG A 155 -8.63 9.76 2.98
CA ARG A 155 -8.74 11.06 2.31
C ARG A 155 -8.52 10.95 0.81
N PHE A 156 -7.56 10.15 0.35
CA PHE A 156 -7.36 9.92 -1.10
C PHE A 156 -8.66 9.46 -1.76
N PHE A 157 -9.35 8.44 -1.23
CA PHE A 157 -10.63 8.00 -1.80
C PHE A 157 -11.78 9.00 -1.61
N ALA A 158 -11.77 9.80 -0.54
CA ALA A 158 -12.85 10.74 -0.22
C ALA A 158 -12.72 12.10 -0.91
N GLU A 159 -11.51 12.53 -1.26
CA GLU A 159 -11.20 13.90 -1.66
C GLU A 159 -10.51 13.98 -3.01
N ASP A 160 -9.54 13.09 -3.28
CA ASP A 160 -8.71 13.12 -4.49
C ASP A 160 -9.55 12.83 -5.76
N PRO A 161 -9.36 13.59 -6.85
CA PRO A 161 -10.08 13.37 -8.10
C PRO A 161 -9.90 11.95 -8.68
N GLU A 162 -8.69 11.37 -8.61
CA GLU A 162 -8.44 10.00 -9.06
C GLU A 162 -9.15 9.00 -8.15
N GLY A 163 -9.01 9.14 -6.83
CA GLY A 163 -9.66 8.28 -5.85
C GLY A 163 -11.18 8.21 -6.04
N LYS A 164 -11.83 9.38 -6.15
CA LYS A 164 -13.28 9.49 -6.41
C LYS A 164 -13.69 8.83 -7.73
N ARG A 165 -12.95 9.12 -8.81
CA ARG A 165 -13.24 8.56 -10.13
C ARG A 165 -13.17 7.03 -10.10
N ARG A 166 -12.16 6.46 -9.45
CA ARG A 166 -12.01 5.01 -9.34
C ARG A 166 -13.13 4.34 -8.56
N VAL A 167 -13.57 4.94 -7.46
CA VAL A 167 -14.74 4.45 -6.72
C VAL A 167 -15.98 4.46 -7.61
N ALA A 168 -16.20 5.53 -8.38
CA ALA A 168 -17.32 5.62 -9.33
C ALA A 168 -17.23 4.58 -10.48
N GLU A 169 -16.03 4.19 -10.88
CA GLU A 169 -15.77 3.14 -11.87
C GLU A 169 -15.86 1.72 -11.29
N GLY A 170 -16.20 1.56 -10.00
CA GLY A 170 -16.38 0.26 -9.35
C GLY A 170 -15.14 -0.30 -8.66
N PHE A 171 -14.00 0.42 -8.68
CA PHE A 171 -12.78 0.06 -7.95
C PHE A 171 -12.86 0.53 -6.49
N VAL A 172 -13.89 0.08 -5.79
CA VAL A 172 -14.10 0.38 -4.37
C VAL A 172 -13.09 -0.40 -3.53
N PRO A 173 -12.41 0.25 -2.57
CA PRO A 173 -11.49 -0.44 -1.67
C PRO A 173 -12.18 -1.54 -0.87
N LYS A 174 -11.54 -2.71 -0.75
CA LYS A 174 -12.15 -3.90 -0.12
C LYS A 174 -12.39 -3.74 1.37
N TRP A 175 -11.65 -2.84 2.03
CA TRP A 175 -11.84 -2.53 3.45
C TRP A 175 -13.14 -1.77 3.72
N VAL A 176 -13.80 -1.18 2.72
CA VAL A 176 -15.15 -0.60 2.89
C VAL A 176 -16.18 -1.67 3.26
N ALA A 177 -16.03 -2.89 2.70
CA ALA A 177 -16.91 -4.02 2.98
C ALA A 177 -16.41 -4.93 4.12
N SER A 178 -15.09 -5.01 4.30
CA SER A 178 -14.46 -5.96 5.24
C SER A 178 -14.07 -5.32 6.58
N GLY A 179 -13.91 -3.99 6.64
CA GLY A 179 -13.51 -3.24 7.81
C GLY A 179 -14.63 -2.98 8.81
N PRO A 180 -14.32 -2.43 10.01
CA PRO A 180 -15.34 -1.66 10.73
C PRO A 180 -15.86 -0.60 9.74
N GLN A 181 -17.18 -0.38 9.70
CA GLN A 181 -17.84 0.47 8.68
C GLN A 181 -17.30 1.91 8.67
N TRP A 182 -16.13 2.13 8.07
CA TRP A 182 -15.58 3.44 7.80
C TRP A 182 -16.33 3.98 6.59
N ALA A 183 -17.40 4.73 6.84
CA ALA A 183 -18.10 5.43 5.78
C ALA A 183 -17.11 6.34 5.04
N LEU A 184 -17.07 6.23 3.70
CA LEU A 184 -16.39 7.20 2.85
C LEU A 184 -17.08 8.56 3.07
N GLY A 185 -16.37 9.52 3.67
CA GLY A 185 -16.90 10.88 3.90
C GLY A 185 -17.03 11.37 5.35
N GLN A 186 -16.42 10.71 6.34
CA GLN A 186 -16.32 11.19 7.73
C GLN A 186 -14.90 11.61 8.13
N TYR A 187 -14.21 12.39 7.29
CA TYR A 187 -12.86 12.88 7.57
C TYR A 187 -12.79 14.40 7.41
#